data_AF-A0A2R6A5R2-F1
#
_entry.id   AF-A0A2R6A5R2-F1
#
_cell.length_a   1.000
_cell.length_b   1.000
_cell.length_c   1.000
_cell.angle_alpha   90.00
_cell.angle_beta   90.00
_cell.angle_gamma   90.00
#
_symmetry.space_group_name_H-M   'P 1'
#
loop_
_entity.id
_entity.type
_entity.pdbx_description
1 polymer ?
#
loop_
_entity_poly.entity_id
_entity_poly.type
_entity_poly.pdbx_seq_one_letter_code
_entity_poly.pdbx_strand_id
1 'polypeptide(L)'
;MPKPQKPEEATQGRALDTVDWQALEQELTKQSQEAIRQKGGYPYLKPKEGENRLELITTKKPEKDKNSTTGKYLVFVKNLDDNQEYQFSVSPATLRKIVQVYNQTKNPKFILIRVGIGQQTRYSVKPYPFSQ
;
A
#
# COMPACT_ATOMS: atom_id res chain seq x y z
N MET A 1 14.90 70.96 -24.67
CA MET A 1 13.81 69.96 -24.66
C MET A 1 14.27 68.74 -23.86
N PRO A 2 13.68 68.44 -22.70
CA PRO A 2 14.00 67.25 -21.92
C PRO A 2 13.37 65.99 -22.57
N LYS A 3 14.12 64.88 -22.60
CA LYS A 3 13.63 63.58 -23.08
C LYS A 3 12.56 63.00 -22.13
N PRO A 4 11.54 62.28 -22.64
CA PRO A 4 10.51 61.67 -21.79
C PRO A 4 11.10 60.53 -20.94
N GLN A 5 10.72 60.53 -19.66
CA GLN A 5 10.97 59.42 -18.74
C GLN A 5 10.24 58.17 -19.24
N LYS A 6 10.95 57.03 -19.30
CA LYS A 6 10.35 55.72 -19.53
C LYS A 6 9.42 55.41 -18.34
N PRO A 7 8.18 54.94 -18.56
CA PRO A 7 7.40 54.36 -17.49
C PRO A 7 8.04 53.04 -17.05
N GLU A 8 8.23 52.89 -15.73
CA GLU A 8 8.45 51.61 -15.08
C GLU A 8 7.22 50.73 -15.36
N GLU A 9 7.36 49.79 -16.29
CA GLU A 9 6.48 48.63 -16.32
C GLU A 9 6.88 47.72 -15.16
N ALA A 10 6.18 47.87 -14.04
CA ALA A 10 6.04 46.83 -13.04
C ALA A 10 5.35 45.62 -13.70
N THR A 11 6.12 44.76 -14.36
CA THR A 11 5.62 43.46 -14.82
C THR A 11 5.56 42.52 -13.61
N GLN A 12 4.52 42.70 -12.79
CA GLN A 12 3.92 41.58 -12.07
C GLN A 12 3.51 40.53 -13.11
N GLY A 13 4.26 39.44 -13.18
CA GLY A 13 4.10 38.43 -14.22
C GLY A 13 4.42 37.04 -13.72
N ARG A 14 3.39 36.42 -13.11
CA ARG A 14 3.25 34.98 -12.81
C ARG A 14 4.17 34.45 -11.72
N ALA A 15 3.62 34.39 -10.50
CA ALA A 15 3.95 33.31 -9.59
C ALA A 15 3.97 32.01 -10.39
N LEU A 16 5.05 31.24 -10.29
CA LEU A 16 5.03 29.85 -10.68
C LEU A 16 3.89 29.21 -9.90
N ASP A 17 2.76 28.98 -10.59
CA ASP A 17 1.62 28.24 -10.09
C ASP A 17 2.18 26.98 -9.43
N THR A 18 2.13 26.96 -8.10
CA THR A 18 2.62 25.88 -7.28
C THR A 18 1.90 24.62 -7.70
N VAL A 19 2.57 23.77 -8.47
CA VAL A 19 2.08 22.44 -8.80
C VAL A 19 1.70 21.76 -7.49
N ASP A 20 0.44 21.37 -7.36
CA ASP A 20 -0.02 20.59 -6.22
C ASP A 20 0.49 19.15 -6.38
N TRP A 21 1.72 18.93 -5.91
CA TRP A 21 2.40 17.65 -5.97
C TRP A 21 1.65 16.54 -5.23
N GLN A 22 0.85 16.86 -4.21
CA GLN A 22 0.04 15.86 -3.50
C GLN A 22 -1.14 15.40 -4.35
N ALA A 23 -1.83 16.32 -5.01
CA ALA A 23 -2.91 15.98 -5.93
C ALA A 23 -2.40 15.10 -7.09
N LEU A 24 -1.23 15.45 -7.65
CA LEU A 24 -0.59 14.69 -8.72
C LEU A 24 -0.21 13.27 -8.26
N GLU A 25 0.36 13.11 -7.05
CA GLU A 25 0.70 11.80 -6.50
C GLU A 25 -0.54 10.91 -6.32
N GLN A 26 -1.65 11.49 -5.85
CA GLN A 26 -2.92 10.76 -5.71
C GLN A 26 -3.48 10.32 -7.05
N GLU A 27 -3.43 11.18 -8.07
CA GLU A 27 -3.88 10.85 -9.43
C GLU A 27 -3.06 9.72 -10.04
N LEU A 28 -1.72 9.83 -9.96
CA LEU A 28 -0.81 8.78 -10.44
C LEU A 28 -1.01 7.45 -9.71
N THR A 29 -1.29 7.50 -8.41
CA THR A 29 -1.61 6.30 -7.61
C THR A 29 -2.90 5.64 -8.08
N LYS A 30 -3.95 6.42 -8.37
CA LYS A 30 -5.22 5.91 -8.90
C LYS A 30 -5.04 5.30 -10.28
N GLN A 31 -4.35 5.99 -11.20
CA GLN A 31 -4.05 5.46 -12.53
C GLN A 31 -3.24 4.16 -12.47
N SER A 32 -2.26 4.06 -11.57
CA SER A 32 -1.50 2.81 -11.37
C SER A 32 -2.38 1.66 -10.89
N GLN A 33 -3.27 1.92 -9.93
CA GLN A 33 -4.23 0.92 -9.43
C GLN A 33 -5.23 0.51 -10.52
N GLU A 34 -5.73 1.44 -11.31
CA GLU A 34 -6.62 1.16 -12.44
C GLU A 34 -5.91 0.37 -13.53
N ALA A 35 -4.67 0.70 -13.86
CA ALA A 35 -3.87 -0.06 -14.83
C ALA A 35 -3.61 -1.50 -14.36
N ILE A 36 -3.37 -1.71 -13.06
CA ILE A 36 -3.25 -3.05 -12.48
C ILE A 36 -4.58 -3.82 -12.61
N ARG A 37 -5.70 -3.17 -12.30
CA ARG A 37 -7.04 -3.76 -12.44
C ARG A 37 -7.37 -4.11 -13.89
N GLN A 38 -7.07 -3.24 -14.85
CA GLN A 38 -7.29 -3.48 -16.28
C GLN A 38 -6.43 -4.63 -16.82
N LYS A 39 -5.24 -4.85 -16.25
CA LYS A 39 -4.36 -5.99 -16.58
C LYS A 39 -4.73 -7.28 -15.83
N GLY A 40 -5.81 -7.29 -15.05
CA GLY A 40 -6.25 -8.44 -14.25
C GLY A 40 -5.35 -8.75 -13.05
N GLY A 41 -4.50 -7.80 -12.64
CA GLY A 41 -3.59 -7.95 -11.51
C GLY A 41 -4.21 -7.51 -10.18
N TYR A 42 -3.58 -7.95 -9.08
CA TYR A 42 -3.95 -7.54 -7.73
C TYR A 42 -3.16 -6.29 -7.32
N PRO A 43 -3.80 -5.24 -6.77
CA PRO A 43 -3.06 -4.12 -6.19
C PRO A 43 -2.21 -4.59 -5.00
N TYR A 44 -1.07 -3.94 -4.76
CA TYR A 44 -0.25 -4.22 -3.58
C TYR A 44 -0.92 -3.68 -2.31
N LEU A 45 -1.07 -4.54 -1.30
CA LEU A 45 -1.50 -4.12 0.01
C LEU A 45 -0.41 -3.22 0.63
N LYS A 46 -0.82 -2.05 1.10
CA LYS A 46 -0.02 -1.18 1.98
C LYS A 46 -0.64 -1.21 3.38
N PRO A 47 -0.20 -2.10 4.28
CA PRO A 47 -0.80 -2.19 5.62
C PRO A 47 -0.61 -0.88 6.39
N LYS A 48 -1.70 -0.42 7.01
CA LYS A 48 -1.67 0.73 7.92
C LYS A 48 -0.93 0.35 9.21
N GLU A 49 -0.38 1.33 9.89
CA GLU A 49 0.14 1.10 11.24
C GLU A 49 -1.00 0.70 12.18
N GLY A 50 -0.74 -0.23 13.10
CA GLY A 50 -1.76 -0.85 13.94
C GLY A 50 -2.38 -2.10 13.32
N GLU A 51 -3.64 -2.36 13.64
CA GLU A 51 -4.37 -3.56 13.24
C GLU A 51 -4.94 -3.46 11.82
N ASN A 52 -4.73 -4.50 11.01
CA ASN A 52 -5.31 -4.65 9.69
C ASN A 52 -6.05 -5.98 9.65
N ARG A 53 -7.36 -5.95 9.37
CA ARG A 53 -8.22 -7.13 9.36
C ARG A 53 -8.22 -7.73 7.96
N LEU A 54 -7.61 -8.90 7.81
CA LEU A 54 -7.38 -9.51 6.51
C LEU A 54 -7.99 -10.91 6.45
N GLU A 55 -8.38 -11.32 5.26
CA GLU A 55 -8.81 -12.68 4.95
C GLU A 55 -7.86 -13.28 3.92
N LEU A 56 -7.28 -14.43 4.22
CA LEU A 56 -6.40 -15.15 3.32
C LEU A 56 -7.22 -15.76 2.17
N ILE A 57 -6.83 -15.48 0.93
CA ILE A 57 -7.42 -16.10 -0.26
C ILE A 57 -6.77 -17.49 -0.43
N THR A 58 -7.42 -18.52 0.12
CA THR A 58 -6.88 -19.89 0.20
C THR A 58 -6.88 -20.63 -1.14
N THR A 59 -7.62 -20.14 -2.14
CA THR A 59 -7.62 -20.69 -3.50
C THR A 59 -6.30 -20.42 -4.24
N LYS A 60 -5.45 -19.52 -3.72
CA LYS A 60 -4.16 -19.17 -4.31
C LYS A 60 -3.01 -19.54 -3.40
N LYS A 61 -2.08 -20.32 -3.92
CA LYS A 61 -0.87 -20.69 -3.19
C LYS A 61 0.08 -19.49 -3.09
N PRO A 62 0.74 -19.27 -1.94
CA PRO A 62 1.81 -18.29 -1.85
C PRO A 62 2.95 -18.61 -2.83
N GLU A 63 3.41 -17.60 -3.56
CA GLU A 63 4.51 -17.72 -4.52
C GLU A 63 5.72 -16.91 -4.07
N LYS A 64 6.92 -17.25 -4.56
CA LYS A 64 8.09 -16.42 -4.32
C LYS A 64 7.91 -15.08 -5.02
N ASP A 65 8.13 -13.99 -4.28
CA ASP A 65 8.11 -12.66 -4.85
C ASP A 65 9.35 -12.47 -5.72
N LYS A 66 9.16 -12.49 -7.05
CA LYS A 66 10.24 -12.34 -8.04
C LYS A 66 10.93 -10.99 -7.95
N ASN A 67 10.27 -9.98 -7.38
CA ASN A 67 10.83 -8.64 -7.21
C ASN A 67 11.53 -8.45 -5.86
N SER A 68 11.46 -9.45 -4.97
CA SER A 68 12.08 -9.37 -3.65
C SER A 68 13.53 -9.88 -3.68
N THR A 69 14.47 -9.00 -3.42
CA THR A 69 15.87 -9.35 -3.11
C THR A 69 16.03 -10.15 -1.81
N THR A 70 15.05 -10.05 -0.90
CA THR A 70 15.07 -10.66 0.44
C THR A 70 14.31 -12.00 0.55
N GLY A 71 14.00 -12.66 -0.57
CA GLY A 71 13.29 -13.96 -0.56
C GLY A 71 11.88 -13.94 0.06
N LYS A 72 11.15 -12.83 -0.09
CA LYS A 72 9.76 -12.71 0.36
C LYS A 72 8.83 -13.57 -0.50
N TYR A 73 7.62 -13.77 0.02
CA TYR A 73 6.54 -14.48 -0.63
C TYR A 73 5.37 -13.54 -0.88
N LEU A 74 4.76 -13.65 -2.06
CA LEU A 74 3.48 -13.02 -2.37
C LEU A 74 2.36 -13.90 -1.83
N VAL A 75 1.51 -13.32 -0.99
CA VAL A 75 0.22 -13.90 -0.57
C VAL A 75 -0.92 -13.06 -1.10
N PHE A 76 -2.07 -13.68 -1.32
CA PHE A 76 -3.29 -13.00 -1.74
C PHE A 76 -4.23 -12.88 -0.55
N VAL A 77 -4.68 -11.67 -0.28
CA VAL A 77 -5.52 -11.35 0.87
C VAL A 77 -6.64 -10.42 0.47
N LYS A 78 -7.78 -10.53 1.13
CA LYS A 78 -8.87 -9.58 1.06
C LYS A 78 -8.84 -8.71 2.31
N ASN A 79 -8.86 -7.39 2.15
CA ASN A 79 -9.00 -6.49 3.28
C ASN A 79 -10.46 -6.43 3.69
N LEU A 80 -10.73 -6.67 4.97
CA LEU A 80 -12.09 -6.71 5.50
C LEU A 80 -12.71 -5.31 5.65
N ASP A 81 -11.89 -4.26 5.66
CA ASP A 81 -12.38 -2.87 5.82
C ASP A 81 -12.90 -2.27 4.51
N ASP A 82 -12.25 -2.56 3.38
CA ASP A 82 -12.62 -2.05 2.04
C ASP A 82 -13.19 -3.14 1.11
N ASN A 83 -13.21 -4.40 1.57
CA ASN A 83 -13.70 -5.57 0.85
C ASN A 83 -12.96 -5.84 -0.48
N GLN A 84 -11.76 -5.28 -0.69
CA GLN A 84 -10.95 -5.45 -1.89
C GLN A 84 -9.87 -6.52 -1.70
N GLU A 85 -9.51 -7.18 -2.80
CA GLU A 85 -8.43 -8.16 -2.84
C GLU A 85 -7.09 -7.51 -3.23
N TYR A 86 -6.03 -7.93 -2.56
CA TYR A 86 -4.68 -7.41 -2.69
C TYR A 86 -3.65 -8.54 -2.75
N GLN A 87 -2.51 -8.26 -3.36
CA GLN A 87 -1.30 -9.04 -3.18
C GLN A 87 -0.45 -8.41 -2.08
N PHE A 88 0.15 -9.23 -1.24
CA PHE A 88 0.93 -8.79 -0.10
C PHE A 88 2.25 -9.54 -0.02
N SER A 89 3.36 -8.80 -0.13
CA SER A 89 4.72 -9.35 -0.05
C SER A 89 5.17 -9.44 1.41
N VAL A 90 5.33 -10.67 1.90
CA VAL A 90 5.63 -10.97 3.31
C VAL A 90 6.95 -11.74 3.46
N SER A 91 7.63 -11.53 4.58
CA SER A 91 8.79 -12.34 4.93
C SER A 91 8.38 -13.79 5.22
N PRO A 92 9.31 -14.77 5.09
CA PRO A 92 9.05 -16.16 5.46
C PRO A 92 8.53 -16.32 6.89
N ALA A 93 9.03 -15.49 7.83
CA ALA A 93 8.60 -15.51 9.22
C ALA A 93 7.13 -15.09 9.38
N THR A 94 6.69 -14.04 8.68
CA THR A 94 5.29 -13.60 8.69
C THR A 94 4.39 -14.64 8.02
N LEU A 95 4.81 -15.17 6.86
CA LEU A 95 4.06 -16.22 6.16
C LEU A 95 3.84 -17.45 7.06
N ARG A 96 4.89 -17.91 7.76
CA ARG A 96 4.78 -19.02 8.70
C ARG A 96 3.71 -18.77 9.76
N LYS A 97 3.64 -17.56 10.32
CA LYS A 97 2.62 -17.20 11.32
C LYS A 97 1.21 -17.21 10.73
N ILE A 98 1.02 -16.67 9.52
CA ILE A 98 -0.28 -16.70 8.82
C ILE A 98 -0.75 -18.16 8.63
N VAL A 99 0.14 -19.02 8.13
CA VAL A 99 -0.16 -20.44 7.90
C VAL A 99 -0.44 -21.17 9.23
N GLN A 100 0.31 -20.87 10.30
CA GLN A 100 0.06 -21.43 11.63
C GLN A 100 -1.32 -21.04 12.14
N VAL A 101 -1.69 -19.77 12.06
CA VAL A 101 -3.02 -19.28 12.48
C VAL A 101 -4.11 -19.99 11.69
N TYR A 102 -4.00 -20.04 10.35
CA TYR A 102 -4.97 -20.74 9.51
C TYR A 102 -5.09 -22.22 9.88
N ASN A 103 -3.97 -22.91 10.11
CA ASN A 103 -4.00 -24.33 10.46
C ASN A 103 -4.61 -24.61 11.82
N GLN A 104 -4.44 -23.70 12.80
CA GLN A 104 -4.99 -23.81 14.15
C GLN A 104 -6.49 -23.53 14.18
N THR A 105 -6.96 -22.48 13.50
CA THR A 105 -8.35 -22.04 13.58
C THR A 105 -9.23 -22.59 12.46
N LYS A 106 -8.62 -23.03 11.34
CA LYS A 106 -9.28 -23.26 10.04
C LYS A 106 -10.05 -22.04 9.53
N ASN A 107 -9.81 -20.86 10.11
CA ASN A 107 -10.39 -19.60 9.71
C ASN A 107 -9.39 -18.85 8.81
N PRO A 108 -9.77 -18.50 7.57
CA PRO A 108 -8.89 -17.71 6.69
C PRO A 108 -8.69 -16.28 7.19
N LYS A 109 -9.51 -15.79 8.14
CA LYS A 109 -9.42 -14.44 8.70
C LYS A 109 -8.34 -14.35 9.77
N PHE A 110 -7.57 -13.27 9.73
CA PHE A 110 -6.53 -12.97 10.71
C PHE A 110 -6.35 -11.45 10.86
N ILE A 111 -5.73 -11.05 11.97
CA ILE A 111 -5.35 -9.67 12.23
C ILE A 111 -3.84 -9.54 12.00
N LEU A 112 -3.45 -8.70 11.04
CA LEU A 112 -2.07 -8.30 10.83
C LEU A 112 -1.81 -7.01 11.61
N ILE A 113 -0.91 -7.07 12.58
CA ILE A 113 -0.46 -5.89 13.32
C ILE A 113 0.85 -5.42 12.72
N ARG A 114 0.86 -4.21 12.18
CA ARG A 114 2.07 -3.53 11.71
C ARG A 114 2.51 -2.53 12.77
N VAL A 115 3.79 -2.57 13.14
CA VAL A 115 4.41 -1.62 14.07
C VAL A 115 5.63 -0.98 13.41
N GLY A 116 5.75 0.34 13.48
CA GLY A 116 6.89 1.09 12.97
C GLY A 116 6.84 1.37 11.46
N ILE A 117 7.82 2.13 11.00
CA ILE A 117 7.90 2.68 9.65
C ILE A 117 9.22 2.31 8.95
N GLY A 118 9.18 2.23 7.62
CA GLY A 118 10.37 1.95 6.81
C GLY A 118 11.07 0.65 7.20
N GLN A 119 12.38 0.72 7.41
CA GLN A 119 13.21 -0.44 7.76
C GLN A 119 12.91 -1.03 9.15
N GLN A 120 12.29 -0.26 10.05
CA GLN A 120 11.93 -0.73 11.39
C GLN A 120 10.55 -1.42 11.44
N THR A 121 9.89 -1.57 10.29
CA THR A 121 8.56 -2.18 10.22
C THR A 121 8.59 -3.64 10.68
N ARG A 122 7.78 -3.96 11.69
CA ARG A 122 7.57 -5.32 12.20
C ARG A 122 6.13 -5.75 12.00
N TYR A 123 5.94 -7.04 11.74
CA TYR A 123 4.62 -7.64 11.57
C TYR A 123 4.36 -8.72 12.64
N SER A 124 3.19 -8.64 13.26
CA SER A 124 2.61 -9.70 14.07
C SER A 124 1.30 -10.17 13.46
N VAL A 125 0.94 -11.42 13.71
CA VAL A 125 -0.26 -12.06 13.15
C VAL A 125 -1.02 -12.70 14.30
N LYS A 126 -2.31 -12.39 14.43
CA LYS A 126 -3.21 -12.91 15.44
C LYS A 126 -4.44 -13.58 14.79
N PRO A 127 -5.06 -14.58 15.45
CA PRO A 127 -6.30 -15.18 14.97
C PRO A 127 -7.46 -14.17 14.98
N TYR A 128 -8.44 -14.41 14.11
CA TYR A 128 -9.70 -13.68 14.08
C TYR A 128 -10.88 -14.64 14.35
N PRO A 129 -11.89 -14.27 15.15
CA PRO A 129 -11.88 -13.13 16.07
C PRO A 129 -10.79 -13.30 17.13
N PHE A 130 -10.22 -12.18 17.59
CA PHE A 130 -9.25 -12.21 18.68
C PHE A 130 -10.00 -12.56 19.97
N SER A 131 -9.98 -13.83 20.35
CA SER A 131 -10.52 -14.27 21.64
C SER A 131 -9.51 -13.84 22.70
N GLN A 132 -9.93 -12.93 23.59
CA GLN A 132 -9.16 -12.50 24.76
C GLN A 132 -9.10 -13.60 25.82
#